data_AF-A0A1S8B093-F1
#
_entry.id   AF-A0A1S8B093-F1
#
_cell.length_a   1.000
_cell.length_b   1.000
_cell.length_c   1.000
_cell.angle_alpha   90.00
_cell.angle_beta   90.00
_cell.angle_gamma   90.00
#
_symmetry.space_group_name_H-M   'P 1'
#
loop_
_entity.id
_entity.type
_entity.pdbx_description
1 polymer ?
#
loop_
_entity_poly.entity_id
_entity_poly.type
_entity_poly.pdbx_seq_one_letter_code
_entity_poly.pdbx_strand_id
1 'polypeptide(L)'
;MSARDDSGNERKPFPRRLAELGVSIVVLTGVTVVVGYGGWAVLTLLAKLGGPDPKTADGDPLRERLLAWPDRNREFMRNDGRGVLPLKP
;
A
#
# COMPACT_ATOMS: atom_id res chain seq x y z
N MET A 1 -50.21 39.45 -8.20
CA MET A 1 -50.57 38.06 -7.85
C MET A 1 -49.52 37.16 -8.49
N SER A 2 -48.72 36.48 -7.67
CA SER A 2 -47.47 35.81 -8.05
C SER A 2 -47.65 34.75 -9.13
N ALA A 3 -46.81 34.83 -10.16
CA ALA A 3 -46.41 33.68 -10.97
C ALA A 3 -45.80 32.64 -10.01
N ARG A 4 -46.44 31.48 -9.93
CA ARG A 4 -45.91 30.34 -9.20
C ARG A 4 -44.76 29.80 -10.04
N ASP A 5 -43.55 29.91 -9.51
CA ASP A 5 -42.42 29.09 -9.91
C ASP A 5 -42.82 27.62 -9.72
N ASP A 6 -43.23 26.95 -10.80
CA ASP A 6 -43.32 25.50 -10.85
C ASP A 6 -41.89 24.96 -10.86
N SER A 7 -41.42 24.75 -9.64
CA SER A 7 -40.18 24.13 -9.23
C SER A 7 -39.74 23.00 -10.17
N GLY A 8 -38.52 23.14 -10.69
CA GLY A 8 -37.82 22.17 -11.52
C GLY A 8 -37.67 20.81 -10.85
N ASN A 9 -38.64 19.92 -11.11
CA ASN A 9 -38.56 18.51 -10.77
C ASN A 9 -39.09 17.67 -11.94
N GLU A 10 -38.51 17.86 -13.12
CA GLU A 10 -38.63 16.88 -14.20
C GLU A 10 -37.94 15.59 -13.77
N ARG A 11 -38.70 14.72 -13.11
CA ARG A 11 -38.25 13.39 -12.73
C ARG A 11 -37.90 12.65 -14.02
N LYS A 12 -36.60 12.49 -14.28
CA LYS A 12 -36.10 11.69 -15.42
C LYS A 12 -36.85 10.35 -15.49
N PRO A 13 -37.26 9.91 -16.70
CA PRO A 13 -37.96 8.65 -16.87
C PRO A 13 -37.15 7.49 -16.27
N PHE A 14 -37.85 6.56 -15.61
CA PHE A 14 -37.27 5.42 -14.90
C PHE A 14 -36.16 4.67 -15.68
N PRO A 15 -36.32 4.33 -16.98
CA PRO A 15 -35.25 3.65 -17.73
C PRO A 15 -33.97 4.49 -17.87
N ARG A 16 -34.09 5.82 -17.94
CA ARG A 16 -32.94 6.73 -18.00
C ARG A 16 -32.17 6.74 -16.68
N ARG A 17 -32.86 6.64 -15.54
CA ARG A 17 -32.22 6.52 -14.22
C ARG A 17 -31.47 5.20 -14.06
N LEU A 18 -32.05 4.10 -14.56
CA LEU A 18 -31.39 2.80 -14.55
C LEU A 18 -30.14 2.80 -15.43
N ALA A 19 -30.20 3.43 -16.61
CA ALA A 19 -29.04 3.57 -17.47
C ALA A 19 -27.93 4.40 -16.80
N GLU A 20 -28.28 5.53 -16.19
CA GLU A 20 -27.32 6.38 -15.45
C GLU A 20 -26.70 5.63 -14.26
N LEU A 21 -27.49 4.84 -13.53
CA LEU A 21 -27.01 3.99 -12.45
C LEU A 21 -26.05 2.91 -12.96
N GLY A 22 -26.39 2.26 -14.08
CA GLY A 22 -25.52 1.25 -14.70
C GLY A 22 -24.18 1.84 -15.12
N VAL A 23 -24.18 3.00 -15.76
CA VAL A 23 -22.94 3.71 -16.15
C VAL A 23 -22.12 4.07 -14.91
N SER A 24 -22.76 4.59 -13.86
CA SER A 24 -22.12 4.90 -12.58
C SER A 24 -21.38 3.69 -11.99
N ILE A 25 -22.06 2.53 -11.93
CA ILE A 25 -21.49 1.30 -11.39
C ILE A 25 -20.29 0.87 -12.24
N VAL A 26 -20.43 0.82 -13.56
CA VAL A 26 -19.34 0.39 -14.46
C VAL A 26 -18.12 1.28 -14.32
N VAL A 27 -18.30 2.60 -14.31
CA VAL A 27 -17.19 3.56 -14.17
C VAL A 27 -16.52 3.40 -12.81
N LEU A 28 -17.30 3.37 -11.72
CA LEU A 28 -16.75 3.24 -10.38
C LEU A 28 -16.00 1.92 -10.20
N THR A 29 -16.59 0.81 -10.63
CA THR A 29 -15.94 -0.50 -10.59
C THR A 29 -14.66 -0.51 -11.41
N GLY A 30 -14.67 0.06 -12.62
CA GLY A 30 -13.47 0.16 -13.46
C GLY A 30 -12.35 0.94 -12.77
N VAL A 31 -12.66 2.10 -12.20
CA VAL A 31 -11.68 2.91 -11.45
C VAL A 31 -11.16 2.15 -10.24
N THR A 32 -12.03 1.54 -9.44
CA THR A 32 -11.64 0.77 -8.24
C THR A 32 -10.76 -0.43 -8.60
N VAL A 33 -11.07 -1.15 -9.68
CA VAL A 33 -10.28 -2.30 -10.13
C VAL A 33 -8.91 -1.84 -10.64
N VAL A 34 -8.86 -0.80 -11.47
CA VAL A 34 -7.59 -0.29 -12.01
C VAL A 34 -6.71 0.29 -10.90
N VAL A 35 -7.25 1.10 -9.99
CA VAL A 35 -6.48 1.65 -8.88
C VAL A 35 -6.12 0.57 -7.87
N GLY A 36 -7.04 -0.33 -7.55
CA GLY A 36 -6.82 -1.40 -6.58
C GLY A 36 -5.82 -2.45 -7.08
N TYR A 37 -6.16 -3.15 -8.17
CA TYR A 37 -5.29 -4.18 -8.72
C TYR A 37 -4.06 -3.59 -9.40
N GLY A 38 -4.17 -2.45 -10.09
CA GLY A 38 -3.03 -1.77 -10.68
C GLY A 38 -2.08 -1.25 -9.61
N GLY A 39 -2.60 -0.64 -8.54
CA GLY A 39 -1.80 -0.22 -7.39
C GLY A 39 -1.10 -1.40 -6.72
N TRP A 40 -1.84 -2.50 -6.46
CA TRP A 40 -1.26 -3.72 -5.91
C TRP A 40 -0.18 -4.32 -6.82
N ALA A 41 -0.42 -4.39 -8.14
CA ALA A 41 0.53 -4.92 -9.11
C ALA A 41 1.81 -4.06 -9.18
N VAL A 42 1.67 -2.72 -9.21
CA VAL A 42 2.81 -1.79 -9.21
C VAL A 42 3.61 -1.93 -7.92
N LEU A 43 2.96 -1.95 -6.75
CA LEU A 43 3.64 -2.13 -5.46
C LEU A 43 4.34 -3.49 -5.37
N THR A 44 3.69 -4.55 -5.85
CA THR A 44 4.27 -5.89 -5.89
C THR A 44 5.48 -5.94 -6.82
N LEU A 45 5.40 -5.28 -7.98
CA LEU A 45 6.50 -5.20 -8.93
C LEU A 45 7.69 -4.42 -8.35
N LEU A 46 7.45 -3.28 -7.71
CA LEU A 46 8.48 -2.50 -7.01
C LEU A 46 9.13 -3.29 -5.88
N ALA A 47 8.34 -4.03 -5.09
CA ALA A 47 8.84 -4.88 -4.03
C ALA A 47 9.69 -6.04 -4.57
N LYS A 48 9.28 -6.68 -5.67
CA LYS A 48 10.04 -7.78 -6.29
C LYS A 48 11.31 -7.33 -7.01
N LEU A 49 11.25 -6.18 -7.69
CA LEU A 49 12.41 -5.65 -8.40
C LEU A 49 13.46 -5.09 -7.44
N GLY A 50 13.11 -4.89 -6.17
CA GLY A 50 13.94 -4.18 -5.22
C GLY A 50 14.06 -2.74 -5.68
N GLY A 51 13.24 -1.85 -5.10
CA GLY A 51 13.56 -0.42 -5.17
C GLY A 51 15.03 -0.22 -4.76
N PRO A 52 15.72 0.82 -5.26
CA PRO A 52 17.14 1.02 -5.00
C PRO A 52 17.38 0.83 -3.51
N ASP A 53 18.01 -0.28 -3.14
CA ASP A 53 18.42 -0.49 -1.76
C ASP A 53 19.34 0.70 -1.52
N PRO A 54 18.99 1.64 -0.60
CA PRO A 54 19.77 2.85 -0.45
C PRO A 54 21.13 2.39 0.06
N LYS A 55 22.06 2.17 -0.88
CA LYS A 55 23.46 2.00 -0.58
C LYS A 55 23.84 3.33 0.02
N THR A 56 23.87 3.39 1.34
CA THR A 56 24.49 4.51 2.01
C THR A 56 25.93 4.56 1.51
N ALA A 57 26.52 5.75 1.43
CA ALA A 57 27.90 5.89 0.94
C ALA A 57 28.89 4.98 1.71
N ASP A 58 28.49 4.55 2.91
CA ASP A 58 29.23 3.70 3.83
C ASP A 58 28.81 2.20 3.79
N GLY A 59 27.95 1.77 2.85
CA GLY A 59 27.45 0.38 2.74
C GLY A 59 26.01 0.18 3.23
N ASP A 60 25.68 -1.00 3.75
CA ASP A 60 24.45 -1.25 4.52
C ASP A 60 24.81 -1.77 5.93
N PRO A 61 25.33 -0.87 6.78
CA PRO A 61 25.84 -1.25 8.09
C PRO A 61 24.76 -1.84 8.98
N LEU A 62 23.48 -1.53 8.74
CA LEU A 62 22.37 -2.12 9.50
C LEU A 62 22.11 -3.57 9.06
N ARG A 63 22.14 -3.86 7.75
CA ARG A 63 21.96 -5.21 7.23
C ARG A 63 23.09 -6.15 7.63
N GLU A 64 24.34 -5.71 7.55
CA GLU A 64 25.49 -6.50 8.02
C GLU A 64 25.39 -6.80 9.52
N ARG A 65 25.00 -5.79 10.30
CA ARG A 65 24.73 -5.89 11.73
C ARG A 65 23.62 -6.87 12.06
N LEU A 66 22.49 -6.80 11.36
CA LEU A 66 21.35 -7.71 11.48
C LEU A 66 21.72 -9.15 11.12
N LEU A 67 22.48 -9.35 10.04
CA LEU A 67 22.90 -10.67 9.59
C LEU A 67 23.87 -11.35 10.57
N ALA A 68 24.78 -10.58 11.17
CA ALA A 68 25.77 -11.12 12.09
C ALA A 68 25.28 -11.23 13.55
N TRP A 69 24.14 -10.61 13.90
CA TRP A 69 23.62 -10.63 15.27
C TRP A 69 23.25 -12.02 15.81
N PRO A 70 22.57 -12.90 15.05
CA PRO A 70 22.21 -14.24 15.52
C PRO A 70 23.41 -15.08 15.93
N ASP A 71 24.52 -15.00 15.18
CA ASP A 71 25.74 -15.74 15.47
C ASP A 71 26.44 -15.22 16.73
N ARG A 72 26.57 -13.89 16.88
CA ARG A 72 27.08 -13.27 18.11
C ARG A 72 26.24 -13.64 19.33
N ASN A 73 24.91 -13.63 19.19
CA ASN A 73 24.01 -14.00 20.28
C ASN A 73 24.12 -15.48 20.65
N ARG A 74 24.21 -16.37 19.64
CA ARG A 74 24.42 -17.80 19.86
C ARG A 74 25.75 -18.08 20.56
N GLU A 75 26.82 -17.37 20.18
CA GLU A 75 28.13 -17.50 20.81
C GLU A 75 28.12 -17.01 22.27
N PHE A 76 27.49 -15.86 22.54
CA PHE A 76 27.31 -15.35 23.89
C PHE A 76 26.53 -16.32 24.79
N MET A 77 25.45 -16.92 24.27
CA MET A 77 24.68 -17.94 25.00
C MET A 77 25.47 -19.23 25.22
N ARG A 78 26.32 -19.65 24.27
CA ARG A 78 27.18 -20.84 24.40
C ARG A 78 28.30 -20.65 25.42
N ASN A 79 28.71 -19.42 25.69
CA ASN A 79 29.72 -19.08 26.68
C ASN A 79 29.11 -18.76 28.06
N ASP A 80 27.90 -19.27 28.36
CA ASP A 80 27.17 -19.05 29.62
C ASP A 80 27.02 -17.57 29.97
N GLY A 81 26.84 -16.71 28.96
CA GLY A 81 26.71 -15.26 29.15
C GLY A 81 28.01 -14.55 29.51
N ARG A 82 29.17 -15.20 29.31
CA ARG A 82 30.48 -14.55 29.45
C ARG A 82 30.94 -13.95 28.12
N GLY A 83 31.40 -12.70 28.17
CA GLY A 83 31.88 -11.95 27.01
C GLY A 83 31.10 -10.66 26.79
N VAL A 84 31.20 -10.10 25.58
CA VAL A 84 30.48 -8.87 25.22
C VAL A 84 29.04 -9.22 24.85
N LEU A 85 28.09 -8.66 25.61
CA LEU A 85 26.66 -8.84 25.37
C LEU A 85 26.25 -8.15 24.05
N PRO A 86 25.66 -8.86 23.07
CA PRO A 86 25.23 -8.27 21.81
C PRO A 86 23.89 -7.53 21.98
N LEU A 87 23.97 -6.31 22.55
CA LEU A 87 22.82 -5.48 22.95
C LEU A 87 21.86 -5.07 21.82
N LYS A 88 22.30 -5.12 20.56
CA LYS A 88 21.49 -4.80 19.38
C LYS A 88 22.12 -5.40 18.12
N PRO A 89 21.34 -5.59 17.04
CA PRO A 89 21.92 -5.79 15.72
C PRO A 89 22.99 -4.74 15.43
#